data_AF-A0A368HE11-F1
#
_entry.id   AF-A0A368HE11-F1
#
_cell.length_a   1.000
_cell.length_b   1.000
_cell.length_c   1.000
_cell.angle_alpha   90.00
_cell.angle_beta   90.00
_cell.angle_gamma   90.00
#
_symmetry.space_group_name_H-M   'P 1'
#
loop_
_entity.id
_entity.type
_entity.pdbx_description
1 polymer ?
#
loop_
_entity_poly.entity_id
_entity_poly.type
_entity_poly.pdbx_seq_one_letter_code
_entity_poly.pdbx_strand_id
1 'polypeptide(L)'
;MSGSTSPARITRKLSSTKIAKQLAGLNLRSDDIMDQGDTARHEGRFVFECSWEVANKVGGIYTVLRTKAPISTEELGDQYCMLGPYNEDRVKLEVEILEPDNAAMKYALEHVRECGFKVIYGRWLIDGYPKVVLFDIGSAAWKLDQWKHEMWSVTKVGIPWHDREANDCIIIGFVVAIFLQKFAEAIASTEPLIVAHFHEWQSAAGLIMSR
;
A
#
# COMPACT_ATOMS: atom_id res chain seq x y z
N MET A 1 31.39 8.71 9.26
CA MET A 1 31.12 10.03 8.68
C MET A 1 29.70 10.00 8.15
N SER A 2 28.72 10.37 8.97
CA SER A 2 27.31 10.41 8.58
C SER A 2 27.06 11.70 7.81
N GLY A 3 27.04 11.62 6.48
CA GLY A 3 26.57 12.73 5.65
C GLY A 3 25.09 12.93 5.94
N SER A 4 24.74 13.95 6.71
CA SER A 4 23.36 14.40 6.83
C SER A 4 22.96 15.00 5.48
N THR A 5 22.34 14.20 4.62
CA THR A 5 21.58 14.70 3.49
C THR A 5 20.53 15.64 4.06
N SER A 6 20.56 16.92 3.65
CA SER A 6 19.51 17.87 4.01
C SER A 6 18.16 17.28 3.60
N PRO A 7 17.10 17.40 4.42
CA PRO A 7 15.78 16.86 4.08
C PRO A 7 15.35 17.41 2.71
N ALA A 8 14.87 16.54 1.81
CA ALA A 8 14.43 17.02 0.51
C ALA A 8 13.26 17.98 0.71
N ARG A 9 13.32 19.12 0.01
CA ARG A 9 12.31 20.17 0.09
C ARG A 9 11.30 19.97 -1.03
N ILE A 10 10.12 19.49 -0.69
CA ILE A 10 8.98 19.48 -1.62
C ILE A 10 8.21 20.78 -1.51
N THR A 11 7.78 21.28 -2.66
CA THR A 11 6.81 22.37 -2.72
C THR A 11 5.42 21.79 -2.92
N ARG A 12 4.58 21.70 -1.88
CA ARG A 12 3.23 21.10 -1.97
C ARG A 12 2.20 21.87 -2.82
N LYS A 13 2.53 23.09 -3.28
CA LYS A 13 1.64 23.90 -4.14
C LYS A 13 2.39 24.45 -5.35
N LEU A 14 1.96 24.05 -6.54
CA LEU A 14 2.48 24.53 -7.82
C LEU A 14 1.78 25.83 -8.24
N SER A 15 2.11 26.95 -7.60
CA SER A 15 1.70 28.27 -8.11
C SER A 15 2.65 28.73 -9.21
N SER A 16 2.17 29.58 -10.13
CA SER A 16 2.99 30.17 -11.20
C SER A 16 4.28 30.79 -10.66
N THR A 17 4.20 31.52 -9.55
CA THR A 17 5.35 32.13 -8.86
C THR A 17 6.34 31.09 -8.33
N LYS A 18 5.86 29.97 -7.79
CA LYS A 18 6.72 28.91 -7.24
C LYS A 18 7.42 28.13 -8.36
N ILE A 19 6.69 27.82 -9.44
CA ILE A 19 7.25 27.20 -10.65
C ILE A 19 8.34 28.10 -11.24
N ALA A 20 8.06 29.40 -11.41
CA ALA A 20 9.04 30.35 -11.95
C ALA A 20 10.30 30.45 -11.08
N LYS A 21 10.15 30.45 -9.76
CA LYS A 21 11.29 30.44 -8.82
C LYS A 21 12.10 29.15 -8.92
N GLN A 22 11.45 27.99 -9.00
CA GLN A 22 12.12 26.69 -9.14
C GLN A 22 12.88 26.58 -10.46
N LEU A 23 12.27 27.01 -11.58
CA LEU A 23 12.93 27.06 -12.90
C LEU A 23 14.11 28.04 -12.94
N ALA A 24 14.02 29.14 -12.19
CA ALA A 24 15.10 30.11 -12.05
C ALA A 24 16.20 29.68 -11.05
N GLY A 25 16.12 28.48 -10.46
CA GLY A 25 17.07 27.99 -9.46
C GLY A 25 17.03 28.76 -8.13
N LEU A 26 15.96 29.50 -7.87
CA LEU A 26 15.79 30.26 -6.63
C LEU A 26 15.31 29.32 -5.52
N ASN A 27 16.00 29.40 -4.37
CA ASN A 27 15.62 28.63 -3.18
C ASN A 27 14.19 28.97 -2.75
N LEU A 28 13.31 27.97 -2.85
CA LEU A 28 11.98 28.02 -2.25
C LEU A 28 12.12 27.67 -0.76
N ARG A 29 11.58 28.53 0.11
CA ARG A 29 11.22 28.10 1.46
C ARG A 29 9.97 27.25 1.30
N SER A 30 10.10 25.93 1.43
CA SER A 30 8.95 25.06 1.72
C SER A 30 8.88 24.91 3.23
N ASP A 31 7.71 25.17 3.80
CA ASP A 31 7.39 24.88 5.20
C ASP A 31 7.05 23.40 5.40
N ASP A 32 7.10 22.61 4.33
CA ASP A 32 6.76 21.20 4.32
C ASP A 32 7.92 20.38 4.89
N ILE A 33 7.67 19.78 6.06
CA ILE A 33 8.60 18.94 6.80
C ILE A 33 8.57 17.53 6.20
N MET A 34 9.74 17.05 5.76
CA MET A 34 10.01 15.67 5.37
C MET A 34 10.83 15.03 6.48
N ASP A 35 10.14 14.37 7.41
CA ASP A 35 10.69 13.83 8.64
C ASP A 35 10.61 12.29 8.70
N GLN A 36 10.49 11.62 7.55
CA GLN A 36 10.43 10.16 7.46
C GLN A 36 9.35 9.57 8.37
N GLY A 37 8.23 10.27 8.53
CA GLY A 37 7.07 9.80 9.27
C GLY A 37 7.08 10.06 10.78
N ASP A 38 8.05 10.80 11.32
CA ASP A 38 8.10 11.10 12.76
C ASP A 38 6.82 11.81 13.24
N THR A 39 6.38 12.85 12.53
CA THR A 39 5.12 13.54 12.81
C THR A 39 3.92 12.61 12.54
N ALA A 40 3.96 11.82 11.46
CA ALA A 40 2.89 10.89 11.11
C ALA A 40 2.65 9.84 12.20
N ARG A 41 3.72 9.33 12.81
CA ARG A 41 3.66 8.38 13.91
C ARG A 41 3.07 8.99 15.18
N HIS A 42 3.46 10.22 15.53
CA HIS A 42 2.89 10.94 16.68
C HIS A 42 1.40 11.22 16.51
N GLU A 43 0.97 11.53 15.30
CA GLU A 43 -0.44 11.82 14.97
C GLU A 43 -1.26 10.56 14.67
N GLY A 44 -0.68 9.35 14.77
CA GLY A 44 -1.37 8.10 14.48
C GLY A 44 -1.80 7.94 13.02
N ARG A 45 -1.11 8.60 12.08
CA ARG A 45 -1.40 8.54 10.63
C ARG A 45 -0.73 7.35 9.98
N PHE A 46 -1.47 6.59 9.18
CA PHE A 46 -0.97 5.48 8.37
C PHE A 46 -1.47 5.58 6.93
N VAL A 47 -0.62 5.20 5.98
CA VAL A 47 -0.97 5.18 4.56
C VAL A 47 -0.68 3.81 3.97
N PHE A 48 -1.73 3.19 3.42
CA PHE A 48 -1.64 1.98 2.63
C PHE A 48 -1.85 2.32 1.17
N GLU A 49 -0.96 1.84 0.29
CA GLU A 49 -1.06 2.04 -1.15
C GLU A 49 -1.18 0.70 -1.88
N CYS A 50 -2.36 0.43 -2.42
CA CYS A 50 -2.73 -0.84 -3.01
C CYS A 50 -2.72 -0.78 -4.54
N SER A 51 -2.07 -1.75 -5.18
CA SER A 51 -2.09 -1.92 -6.62
C SER A 51 -1.77 -3.36 -7.02
N TRP A 52 -2.28 -3.76 -8.19
CA TRP A 52 -1.90 -5.01 -8.84
C TRP A 52 -0.41 -5.09 -9.20
N GLU A 53 0.23 -3.93 -9.38
CA GLU A 53 1.62 -3.83 -9.85
C GLU A 53 2.66 -3.61 -8.72
N VAL A 54 2.26 -3.65 -7.44
CA VAL A 54 3.22 -3.62 -6.31
C VAL A 54 4.10 -4.87 -6.35
N ALA A 55 5.42 -4.69 -6.50
CA ALA A 55 6.39 -5.79 -6.66
C ALA A 55 6.02 -6.79 -7.77
N ASN A 56 5.25 -6.35 -8.76
CA ASN A 56 4.74 -7.20 -9.84
C ASN A 56 4.67 -6.40 -11.14
N LYS A 57 5.76 -6.40 -11.91
CA LYS A 57 5.83 -5.61 -13.15
C LYS A 57 4.91 -6.17 -14.23
N VAL A 58 3.84 -5.44 -14.53
CA VAL A 58 2.92 -5.71 -15.65
C VAL A 58 2.98 -4.60 -16.70
N GLY A 59 2.97 -3.33 -16.26
CA GLY A 59 2.87 -2.18 -17.14
C GLY A 59 3.44 -0.89 -16.55
N GLY A 60 2.76 0.22 -16.80
CA GLY A 60 3.23 1.56 -16.44
C GLY A 60 3.09 1.88 -14.95
N ILE A 61 2.11 1.29 -14.27
CA ILE A 61 1.82 1.60 -12.86
C ILE A 61 2.96 1.13 -11.97
N TYR A 62 3.59 -0.01 -12.29
CA TYR A 62 4.83 -0.44 -11.65
C TYR A 62 5.89 0.67 -11.63
N THR A 63 6.07 1.37 -12.75
CA THR A 63 7.05 2.46 -12.85
C THR A 63 6.66 3.64 -11.98
N VAL A 64 5.37 4.00 -11.95
CA VAL A 64 4.84 5.09 -11.10
C VAL A 64 5.08 4.77 -9.62
N LEU A 65 4.66 3.58 -9.18
CA LEU A 65 4.79 3.13 -7.80
C LEU A 65 6.27 3.10 -7.37
N ARG A 66 7.12 2.48 -8.20
CA ARG A 66 8.55 2.34 -7.94
C ARG A 66 9.27 3.68 -7.87
N THR A 67 8.97 4.61 -8.78
CA THR A 67 9.63 5.92 -8.81
C THR A 67 9.10 6.89 -7.76
N LYS A 68 7.86 6.69 -7.28
CA LYS A 68 7.25 7.46 -6.19
C LYS A 68 7.60 6.93 -4.80
N ALA A 69 8.02 5.68 -4.67
CA ALA A 69 8.36 5.10 -3.36
C ALA A 69 9.37 5.94 -2.54
N PRO A 70 10.50 6.44 -3.10
CA PRO A 70 11.48 7.23 -2.34
C PRO A 70 10.85 8.42 -1.62
N ILE A 71 10.02 9.17 -2.34
CA ILE A 71 9.42 10.38 -1.80
C ILE A 71 8.30 10.07 -0.81
N SER A 72 7.62 8.93 -0.99
CA SER A 72 6.58 8.46 -0.07
C SER A 72 7.20 8.07 1.28
N THR A 73 8.33 7.37 1.26
CA THR A 73 9.07 6.98 2.48
C THR A 73 9.84 8.15 3.09
N GLU A 74 10.27 9.13 2.30
CA GLU A 74 10.88 10.35 2.86
C GLU A 74 9.87 11.19 3.64
N GLU A 75 8.59 11.17 3.24
CA GLU A 75 7.50 11.84 3.98
C GLU A 75 6.97 11.00 5.15
N LEU A 76 6.73 9.71 4.94
CA LEU A 76 5.94 8.88 5.86
C LEU A 76 6.74 7.76 6.54
N GLY A 77 7.95 7.48 6.06
CA GLY A 77 8.80 6.38 6.53
C GLY A 77 8.03 5.09 6.74
N ASP A 78 8.06 4.61 7.99
CA ASP A 78 7.47 3.34 8.39
C ASP A 78 5.94 3.38 8.57
N GLN A 79 5.32 4.55 8.44
CA GLN A 79 3.86 4.72 8.41
C GLN A 79 3.28 4.49 7.01
N TYR A 80 4.12 4.24 6.00
CA TYR A 80 3.73 3.91 4.63
C TYR A 80 3.96 2.42 4.32
N CYS A 81 2.95 1.77 3.75
CA CYS A 81 3.02 0.36 3.36
C CYS A 81 2.28 0.12 2.03
N MET A 82 2.87 -0.66 1.13
CA MET A 82 2.25 -1.00 -0.14
C MET A 82 1.61 -2.39 -0.08
N LEU A 83 0.48 -2.56 -0.75
CA LEU A 83 -0.32 -3.79 -0.75
C LEU A 83 -0.44 -4.32 -2.19
N GLY A 84 -0.23 -5.62 -2.39
CA GLY A 84 -0.33 -6.21 -3.73
C GLY A 84 -0.46 -7.72 -3.77
N PRO A 85 -0.60 -8.31 -4.97
CA PRO A 85 -0.63 -9.74 -5.14
C PRO A 85 0.76 -10.37 -4.96
N TYR A 86 0.80 -11.54 -4.35
CA TYR A 86 2.01 -12.35 -4.26
C TYR A 86 2.28 -13.07 -5.58
N ASN A 87 3.46 -12.84 -6.14
CA ASN A 87 4.00 -13.61 -7.26
C ASN A 87 5.37 -14.16 -6.86
N GLU A 88 5.50 -15.48 -6.74
CA GLU A 88 6.69 -16.12 -6.20
C GLU A 88 7.98 -15.77 -6.96
N ASP A 89 7.93 -15.76 -8.29
CA ASP A 89 9.11 -15.47 -9.13
C ASP A 89 9.57 -14.02 -9.00
N ARG A 90 8.63 -13.09 -8.81
CA ARG A 90 8.94 -11.67 -8.61
C ARG A 90 9.46 -11.39 -7.21
N VAL A 91 8.79 -11.95 -6.20
CA VAL A 91 9.14 -11.76 -4.79
C VAL A 91 10.57 -12.22 -4.50
N LYS A 92 11.00 -13.36 -5.04
CA LYS A 92 12.38 -13.86 -4.88
C LYS A 92 13.46 -12.90 -5.37
N LEU A 93 13.12 -12.00 -6.30
CA LEU A 93 14.07 -11.07 -6.94
C LEU A 93 13.96 -9.66 -6.39
N GLU A 94 12.76 -9.23 -6.03
CA GLU A 94 12.47 -7.84 -5.71
C GLU A 94 12.16 -7.58 -4.23
N VAL A 95 11.92 -8.60 -3.42
CA VAL A 95 11.43 -8.39 -2.05
C VAL A 95 12.33 -9.09 -1.04
N GLU A 96 12.76 -8.32 -0.04
CA GLU A 96 13.35 -8.87 1.16
C GLU A 96 12.24 -9.25 2.12
N ILE A 97 12.07 -10.55 2.38
CA ILE A 97 11.07 -11.08 3.29
C ILE A 97 11.53 -10.84 4.72
N LEU A 98 10.67 -10.23 5.54
CA LEU A 98 10.98 -9.85 6.91
C LEU A 98 9.83 -10.27 7.85
N GLU A 99 10.10 -10.21 9.14
CA GLU A 99 9.06 -10.27 10.16
C GLU A 99 8.48 -8.87 10.41
N PRO A 100 7.18 -8.77 10.78
CA PRO A 100 6.52 -7.49 11.04
C PRO A 100 7.20 -6.71 12.16
N ASP A 101 7.40 -5.42 11.92
CA ASP A 101 8.18 -4.55 12.81
C ASP A 101 7.39 -3.94 13.97
N ASN A 102 6.06 -4.04 13.93
CA ASN A 102 5.19 -3.53 14.99
C ASN A 102 4.04 -4.50 15.31
N ALA A 103 3.51 -4.37 16.53
CA ALA A 103 2.48 -5.26 17.06
C ALA A 103 1.18 -5.24 16.24
N ALA A 104 0.79 -4.09 15.70
CA ALA A 104 -0.43 -3.95 14.90
C ALA A 104 -0.32 -4.68 13.56
N MET A 105 0.83 -4.55 12.87
CA MET A 105 1.13 -5.31 11.67
C MET A 105 1.16 -6.80 11.95
N LYS A 106 1.83 -7.21 13.04
CA LYS A 106 1.89 -8.60 13.44
C LYS A 106 0.50 -9.18 13.67
N TYR A 107 -0.34 -8.49 14.46
CA TYR A 107 -1.72 -8.89 14.73
C TYR A 107 -2.55 -9.05 13.45
N ALA A 108 -2.48 -8.07 12.54
CA ALA A 108 -3.23 -8.10 11.29
C ALA A 108 -2.79 -9.26 10.38
N LEU A 109 -1.47 -9.47 10.23
CA LEU A 109 -0.92 -10.55 9.42
C LEU A 109 -1.22 -11.93 10.01
N GLU A 110 -1.15 -12.08 11.33
CA GLU A 110 -1.52 -13.33 12.01
C GLU A 110 -3.00 -13.65 11.80
N HIS A 111 -3.91 -12.68 11.92
CA HIS A 111 -5.33 -12.90 11.65
C HIS A 111 -5.61 -13.31 10.20
N VAL A 112 -4.93 -12.69 9.23
CA VAL A 112 -5.04 -13.08 7.81
C VAL A 112 -4.58 -14.54 7.62
N ARG A 113 -3.50 -14.95 8.31
CA ARG A 113 -3.00 -16.34 8.28
C ARG A 113 -3.94 -17.33 8.97
N GLU A 114 -4.55 -16.95 10.09
CA GLU A 114 -5.54 -17.76 10.82
C GLU A 114 -6.81 -18.00 9.98
N CYS A 115 -7.16 -17.05 9.10
CA CYS A 115 -8.22 -17.23 8.11
C CYS A 115 -7.85 -18.23 7.00
N GLY A 116 -6.62 -18.77 7.00
CA GLY A 116 -6.10 -19.71 6.01
C GLY A 116 -5.48 -19.04 4.78
N PHE A 117 -5.26 -17.73 4.81
CA PHE A 117 -4.68 -16.99 3.68
C PHE A 117 -3.16 -16.85 3.84
N LYS A 118 -2.41 -17.13 2.77
CA LYS A 118 -0.97 -16.95 2.76
C LYS A 118 -0.65 -15.48 2.44
N VAL A 119 0.13 -14.87 3.32
CA VAL A 119 0.56 -13.47 3.22
C VAL A 119 2.04 -13.33 3.58
N ILE A 120 2.75 -12.54 2.78
CA ILE A 120 4.16 -12.23 2.95
C ILE A 120 4.30 -10.76 3.34
N TYR A 121 5.12 -10.49 4.35
CA TYR A 121 5.55 -9.15 4.72
C TYR A 121 7.03 -9.00 4.39
N GLY A 122 7.43 -7.79 4.00
CA GLY A 122 8.81 -7.52 3.64
C GLY A 122 9.04 -6.07 3.23
N ARG A 123 10.16 -5.84 2.57
CA ARG A 123 10.49 -4.56 1.94
C ARG A 123 10.85 -4.73 0.48
N TRP A 124 10.38 -3.80 -0.34
CA TRP A 124 10.67 -3.80 -1.77
C TRP A 124 12.08 -3.26 -2.00
N LEU A 125 12.92 -4.03 -2.68
CA LEU A 125 14.32 -3.73 -3.02
C LEU A 125 14.42 -2.70 -4.15
N ILE A 126 13.92 -1.49 -3.87
CA ILE A 126 13.94 -0.32 -4.72
C ILE A 126 14.36 0.91 -3.90
N ASP A 127 14.64 2.02 -4.57
CA ASP A 127 14.89 3.30 -3.89
C ASP A 127 13.68 3.66 -2.99
N GLY A 128 13.97 4.08 -1.76
CA GLY A 128 12.96 4.30 -0.71
C GLY A 128 12.73 3.12 0.23
N TYR A 129 13.03 1.89 -0.22
CA TYR A 129 12.92 0.67 0.61
C TYR A 129 11.58 0.55 1.38
N PRO A 130 10.43 0.72 0.69
CA PRO A 130 9.12 0.75 1.33
C PRO A 130 8.69 -0.62 1.84
N LYS A 131 7.85 -0.62 2.89
CA LYS A 131 7.18 -1.84 3.38
C LYS A 131 6.20 -2.36 2.34
N VAL A 132 6.11 -3.67 2.23
CA VAL A 132 5.14 -4.36 1.38
C VAL A 132 4.44 -5.50 2.12
N VAL A 133 3.15 -5.66 1.84
CA VAL A 133 2.37 -6.84 2.20
C VAL A 133 1.81 -7.44 0.92
N LEU A 134 2.12 -8.71 0.67
CA LEU A 134 1.78 -9.41 -0.56
C LEU A 134 0.90 -10.63 -0.27
N PHE A 135 -0.24 -10.70 -0.95
CA PHE A 135 -1.30 -11.68 -0.69
C PHE A 135 -1.35 -12.77 -1.77
N ASP A 136 -1.32 -14.03 -1.34
CA ASP A 136 -1.41 -15.18 -2.24
C ASP A 136 -2.87 -15.46 -2.63
N ILE A 137 -3.18 -15.26 -3.90
CA ILE A 137 -4.53 -15.42 -4.46
C ILE A 137 -5.00 -16.87 -4.34
N GLY A 138 -4.11 -17.83 -4.59
CA GLY A 138 -4.42 -19.26 -4.56
C GLY A 138 -4.92 -19.72 -3.19
N SER A 139 -4.34 -19.21 -2.12
CA SER A 139 -4.72 -19.53 -0.74
C SER A 139 -6.15 -19.12 -0.37
N ALA A 140 -6.71 -18.15 -1.08
CA ALA A 140 -8.04 -17.61 -0.85
C ALA A 140 -9.06 -17.99 -1.93
N ALA A 141 -8.67 -18.75 -2.96
CA ALA A 141 -9.52 -19.10 -4.11
C ALA A 141 -10.81 -19.82 -3.71
N TRP A 142 -10.80 -20.61 -2.62
CA TRP A 142 -11.96 -21.32 -2.09
C TRP A 142 -13.06 -20.39 -1.55
N LYS A 143 -12.76 -19.11 -1.30
CA LYS A 143 -13.74 -18.09 -0.90
C LYS A 143 -14.41 -17.36 -2.06
N LEU A 144 -13.95 -17.56 -3.30
CA LEU A 144 -14.34 -16.75 -4.45
C LEU A 144 -15.86 -16.66 -4.64
N ASP A 145 -16.58 -17.79 -4.58
CA ASP A 145 -18.03 -17.79 -4.82
C ASP A 145 -18.79 -17.01 -3.72
N GLN A 146 -18.35 -17.14 -2.46
CA GLN A 146 -18.89 -16.37 -1.34
C GLN A 146 -18.68 -14.87 -1.58
N TRP A 147 -17.46 -14.47 -1.94
CA TRP A 147 -17.10 -13.06 -2.13
C TRP A 147 -17.73 -12.44 -3.38
N LYS A 148 -17.93 -13.21 -4.46
CA LYS A 148 -18.74 -12.77 -5.59
C LYS A 148 -20.18 -12.48 -5.18
N HIS A 149 -20.77 -13.34 -4.36
CA HIS A 149 -22.13 -13.14 -3.86
C HIS A 149 -22.23 -11.89 -2.97
N GLU A 150 -21.24 -11.67 -2.11
CA GLU A 150 -21.16 -10.49 -1.26
C GLU A 150 -20.98 -9.20 -2.07
N MET A 151 -20.06 -9.22 -3.04
CA MET A 151 -19.84 -8.10 -3.96
C MET A 151 -21.11 -7.73 -4.72
N TRP A 152 -21.82 -8.72 -5.26
CA TRP A 152 -23.12 -8.51 -5.90
C TRP A 152 -24.15 -7.93 -4.93
N SER A 153 -24.18 -8.43 -3.69
CA SER A 153 -25.13 -7.98 -2.68
C SER A 153 -24.97 -6.49 -2.36
N VAL A 154 -23.73 -6.01 -2.29
CA VAL A 154 -23.39 -4.60 -2.01
C VAL A 154 -23.53 -3.69 -3.24
N THR A 155 -23.04 -4.13 -4.39
CA THR A 155 -22.85 -3.25 -5.56
C THR A 155 -23.78 -3.49 -6.73
N LYS A 156 -24.41 -4.68 -6.79
CA LYS A 156 -25.11 -5.20 -7.97
C LYS A 156 -24.21 -5.33 -9.21
N VAL A 157 -22.90 -5.46 -9.01
CA VAL A 157 -21.92 -5.77 -10.05
C VAL A 157 -21.65 -7.27 -10.06
N GLY A 158 -21.90 -7.92 -11.20
CA GLY A 158 -21.67 -9.36 -11.39
C GLY A 158 -20.31 -9.62 -12.02
N ILE A 159 -19.62 -10.69 -11.60
CA ILE A 159 -18.32 -11.08 -12.14
C ILE A 159 -18.45 -12.42 -12.89
N PRO A 160 -18.23 -12.44 -14.22
CA PRO A 160 -18.29 -13.67 -15.01
C PRO A 160 -17.42 -14.79 -14.44
N TRP A 161 -17.87 -16.04 -14.55
CA TRP A 161 -17.14 -17.16 -13.98
C TRP A 161 -15.79 -17.41 -14.67
N HIS A 162 -15.76 -17.28 -16.00
CA HIS A 162 -14.57 -17.52 -16.82
C HIS A 162 -13.55 -16.36 -16.83
N ASP A 163 -13.88 -15.22 -16.22
CA ASP A 163 -12.98 -14.06 -16.16
C ASP A 163 -12.00 -14.23 -15.00
N ARG A 164 -10.82 -14.78 -15.31
CA ARG A 164 -9.78 -15.04 -14.31
C ARG A 164 -9.25 -13.75 -13.68
N GLU A 165 -9.03 -12.70 -14.47
CA GLU A 165 -8.47 -11.46 -13.95
C GLU A 165 -9.45 -10.82 -12.96
N ALA A 166 -10.73 -10.73 -13.32
CA ALA A 166 -11.73 -10.20 -12.42
C ALA A 166 -11.91 -11.07 -11.16
N ASN A 167 -11.83 -12.40 -11.28
CA ASN A 167 -11.85 -13.31 -10.12
C ASN A 167 -10.69 -13.04 -9.16
N ASP A 168 -9.48 -12.91 -9.70
CA ASP A 168 -8.27 -12.66 -8.94
C ASP A 168 -8.32 -11.28 -8.24
N CYS A 169 -8.88 -10.26 -8.93
CA CYS A 169 -9.11 -8.93 -8.36
C CYS A 169 -10.10 -8.95 -7.18
N ILE A 170 -11.18 -9.74 -7.26
CA ILE A 170 -12.11 -9.92 -6.14
C ILE A 170 -11.39 -10.54 -4.95
N ILE A 171 -10.63 -11.62 -5.16
CA ILE A 171 -9.90 -12.30 -4.09
C ILE A 171 -8.93 -11.34 -3.39
N ILE A 172 -8.09 -10.63 -4.15
CA ILE A 172 -7.17 -9.65 -3.58
C ILE A 172 -7.91 -8.55 -2.83
N GLY A 173 -8.98 -8.00 -3.42
CA GLY A 173 -9.76 -6.95 -2.79
C GLY A 173 -10.30 -7.33 -1.42
N PHE A 174 -10.90 -8.51 -1.30
CA PHE A 174 -11.43 -8.99 -0.02
C PHE A 174 -10.35 -9.26 1.01
N VAL A 175 -9.23 -9.90 0.63
CA VAL A 175 -8.13 -10.14 1.57
C VAL A 175 -7.50 -8.82 2.03
N VAL A 176 -7.36 -7.83 1.14
CA VAL A 176 -6.89 -6.47 1.49
C VAL A 176 -7.86 -5.80 2.46
N ALA A 177 -9.17 -5.86 2.23
CA ALA A 177 -10.16 -5.27 3.13
C ALA A 177 -10.13 -5.93 4.53
N ILE A 178 -10.00 -7.26 4.60
CA ILE A 178 -9.84 -8.00 5.86
C ILE A 178 -8.56 -7.56 6.59
N PHE A 179 -7.44 -7.46 5.87
CA PHE A 179 -6.18 -6.98 6.44
C PHE A 179 -6.32 -5.55 7.01
N LEU A 180 -6.89 -4.63 6.24
CA LEU A 180 -7.09 -3.23 6.66
C LEU A 180 -8.01 -3.14 7.89
N GLN A 181 -9.10 -3.92 7.92
CA GLN A 181 -9.99 -4.01 9.07
C GLN A 181 -9.23 -4.48 10.31
N LYS A 182 -8.47 -5.57 10.21
CA LYS A 182 -7.74 -6.13 11.35
C LYS A 182 -6.61 -5.22 11.82
N PHE A 183 -5.96 -4.52 10.90
CA PHE A 183 -5.00 -3.49 11.26
C PHE A 183 -5.67 -2.34 12.02
N ALA A 184 -6.80 -1.82 11.53
CA ALA A 184 -7.53 -0.74 12.18
C ALA A 184 -8.03 -1.12 13.59
N GLU A 185 -8.55 -2.35 13.75
CA GLU A 185 -8.94 -2.89 15.06
C GLU A 185 -7.76 -2.93 16.05
N ALA A 186 -6.57 -3.33 15.60
CA ALA A 186 -5.38 -3.45 16.44
C ALA A 186 -4.91 -2.12 17.05
N ILE A 187 -5.23 -1.00 16.39
CA ILE A 187 -4.85 0.35 16.83
C ILE A 187 -6.05 1.23 17.14
N ALA A 188 -7.26 0.66 17.28
CA ALA A 188 -8.48 1.43 17.49
C ALA A 188 -8.42 2.34 18.74
N SER A 189 -7.69 1.93 19.79
CA SER A 189 -7.53 2.70 21.02
C SER A 189 -6.72 4.00 20.85
N THR A 190 -6.01 4.16 19.73
CA THR A 190 -5.18 5.34 19.46
C THR A 190 -5.85 6.35 18.54
N GLU A 191 -7.14 6.16 18.22
CA GLU A 191 -7.90 6.99 17.26
C GLU A 191 -7.13 7.20 15.93
N PRO A 192 -6.80 6.10 15.23
CA PRO A 192 -5.87 6.12 14.11
C PRO A 192 -6.45 6.82 12.89
N LEU A 193 -5.59 7.50 12.14
CA LEU A 193 -5.94 8.17 10.89
C LEU A 193 -5.37 7.37 9.71
N ILE A 194 -6.17 6.45 9.18
CA ILE A 194 -5.74 5.50 8.14
C ILE A 194 -6.24 5.98 6.77
N VAL A 195 -5.33 6.05 5.80
CA VAL A 195 -5.65 6.26 4.38
C VAL A 195 -5.30 5.00 3.61
N ALA A 196 -6.25 4.47 2.85
CA ALA A 196 -6.00 3.41 1.87
C ALA A 196 -6.21 3.96 0.45
N HIS A 197 -5.12 4.02 -0.33
CA HIS A 197 -5.08 4.55 -1.68
C HIS A 197 -4.98 3.41 -2.69
N PHE A 198 -5.96 3.31 -3.60
CA PHE A 198 -6.09 2.21 -4.55
C PHE A 198 -5.81 2.68 -5.97
N HIS A 199 -5.01 1.92 -6.72
CA HIS A 199 -4.67 2.19 -8.12
C HIS A 199 -5.38 1.22 -9.06
N GLU A 200 -6.07 1.78 -10.06
CA GLU A 200 -6.82 1.06 -11.10
C GLU A 200 -7.94 0.14 -10.60
N TRP A 201 -8.78 -0.29 -11.55
CA TRP A 201 -9.94 -1.14 -11.26
C TRP A 201 -9.58 -2.49 -10.63
N GLN A 202 -8.38 -3.01 -10.89
CA GLN A 202 -7.91 -4.29 -10.35
C GLN A 202 -7.82 -4.30 -8.82
N SER A 203 -7.61 -3.13 -8.20
CA SER A 203 -7.58 -2.99 -6.73
C SER A 203 -8.90 -2.43 -6.15
N ALA A 204 -9.85 -2.05 -7.00
CA ALA A 204 -11.09 -1.37 -6.59
C ALA A 204 -12.01 -2.23 -5.71
N ALA A 205 -11.97 -3.55 -5.83
CA ALA A 205 -12.72 -4.44 -4.93
C ALA A 205 -12.29 -4.22 -3.47
N GLY A 206 -11.01 -3.97 -3.21
CA GLY A 206 -10.52 -3.66 -1.86
C GLY A 206 -11.06 -2.33 -1.35
N LEU A 207 -11.12 -1.31 -2.21
CA LEU A 207 -11.73 -0.02 -1.86
C LEU A 207 -13.20 -0.17 -1.50
N ILE A 208 -13.95 -0.89 -2.32
CA ILE A 208 -15.40 -1.08 -2.14
C ILE A 208 -15.70 -1.84 -0.85
N MET A 209 -14.93 -2.89 -0.57
CA MET A 209 -15.13 -3.73 0.61
C MET A 209 -14.51 -3.18 1.89
N SER A 210 -13.74 -2.09 1.81
CA SER A 210 -13.19 -1.38 2.99
C SER A 210 -14.14 -0.33 3.57
N ARG A 211 -15.32 -0.13 2.96
CA ARG A 211 -16.39 0.73 3.49
C ARG A 211 -17.09 0.08 4.67
#